data_AF-A0A949JJ04-F1
#
_entry.id   AF-A0A949JJ04-F1
#
_cell.length_a   1.000
_cell.length_b   1.000
_cell.length_c   1.000
_cell.angle_alpha   90.00
_cell.angle_beta   90.00
_cell.angle_gamma   90.00
#
_symmetry.space_group_name_H-M   'P 1'
#
loop_
_entity.id
_entity.type
_entity.pdbx_description
1 polymer ?
#
loop_
_entity_poly.entity_id
_entity_poly.type
_entity_poly.pdbx_seq_one_letter_code
_entity_poly.pdbx_strand_id
1 'polypeptide(L)'
;HSDARARLKTQLTSVTTIIESRLREFESPVRELSLTLGQLVACSVPLVEVPIQLQTGSEALAMGTVVRFTELLSRVIRLLPLATDSDIDSDKISRFALDLTPFLQQLREAFEIQDGVLIGDLLEYEIAPRLAQLPSLMPDGYIRTEESAKE
;
A
#
# COMPACT_ATOMS: atom_id res chain seq x y z
N HIS A 1 9.80 10.55 35.93
CA HIS A 1 10.90 9.68 35.46
C HIS A 1 10.45 8.33 34.88
N SER A 2 9.43 7.63 35.40
CA SER A 2 8.95 6.36 34.80
C SER A 2 8.34 6.54 33.41
N ASP A 3 7.64 7.64 33.18
CA ASP A 3 6.94 7.94 31.92
C ASP A 3 7.90 8.19 30.74
N ALA A 4 9.01 8.87 30.97
CA ALA A 4 10.04 9.09 29.96
C ALA A 4 10.72 7.77 29.54
N ARG A 5 10.98 6.88 30.50
CA ARG A 5 11.58 5.57 30.25
C ARG A 5 10.61 4.63 29.51
N ALA A 6 9.31 4.70 29.83
CA ALA A 6 8.26 3.97 29.13
C ALA A 6 8.14 4.43 27.67
N ARG A 7 8.08 5.75 27.42
CA ARG A 7 8.08 6.31 26.05
C ARG A 7 9.30 5.89 25.24
N LEU A 8 10.49 5.98 25.84
CA LEU A 8 11.74 5.57 25.17
C LEU A 8 11.73 4.08 24.82
N LYS A 9 11.21 3.22 25.71
CA LYS A 9 11.08 1.79 25.44
C LYS A 9 10.13 1.53 24.26
N THR A 10 8.98 2.19 24.22
CA THR A 10 8.02 2.07 23.10
C THR A 10 8.63 2.53 21.78
N GLN A 11 9.35 3.66 21.79
CA GLN A 11 10.04 4.16 20.61
C GLN A 11 11.13 3.21 20.13
N LEU A 12 11.92 2.65 21.05
CA LEU A 12 12.97 1.68 20.71
C LEU A 12 12.36 0.42 20.08
N THR A 13 11.28 -0.12 20.67
CA THR A 13 10.57 -1.26 20.10
C THR A 13 10.07 -0.96 18.68
N SER A 14 9.47 0.21 18.47
CA SER A 14 9.00 0.63 17.14
C SER A 14 10.15 0.69 16.12
N VAL A 15 11.28 1.30 16.49
CA VAL A 15 12.47 1.38 15.62
C VAL A 15 13.01 -0.02 15.32
N THR A 16 13.11 -0.90 16.31
CA THR A 16 13.55 -2.29 16.11
C THR A 16 12.64 -3.01 15.13
N THR A 17 11.32 -2.92 15.27
CA THR A 17 10.36 -3.53 14.34
C THR A 17 10.50 -3.00 12.92
N ILE A 18 10.74 -1.69 12.76
CA ILE A 18 11.00 -1.10 11.44
C ILE A 18 12.28 -1.67 10.83
N ILE A 19 13.38 -1.73 11.60
CA ILE A 19 14.67 -2.25 11.12
C ILE A 19 14.55 -3.73 10.75
N GLU A 20 13.91 -4.55 11.57
CA GLU A 20 13.67 -5.96 11.27
C GLU A 20 12.84 -6.14 10.00
N SER A 21 11.81 -5.31 9.81
CA SER A 21 11.06 -5.31 8.56
C SER A 21 11.92 -4.92 7.36
N ARG A 22 12.82 -3.94 7.52
CA ARG A 22 13.72 -3.51 6.44
C ARG A 22 14.74 -4.59 6.11
N LEU A 23 15.28 -5.28 7.12
CA LEU A 23 16.20 -6.40 6.91
C LEU A 23 15.55 -7.50 6.08
N ARG A 24 14.30 -7.89 6.39
CA ARG A 24 13.54 -8.86 5.57
C ARG A 24 13.36 -8.38 4.12
N GLU A 25 13.06 -7.10 3.92
CA GLU A 25 12.96 -6.50 2.57
C GLU A 25 14.26 -6.63 1.77
N PHE A 26 15.43 -6.59 2.42
CA PHE A 26 16.74 -6.80 1.78
C PHE A 26 17.13 -8.27 1.62
N GLU A 27 16.78 -9.12 2.58
CA GLU A 27 17.08 -10.56 2.56
C GLU A 27 16.29 -11.30 1.46
N SER A 28 15.05 -10.88 1.20
CA SER A 28 14.16 -11.54 0.23
C SER A 28 13.22 -10.55 -0.46
N PRO A 29 13.74 -9.61 -1.27
CA PRO A 29 12.97 -8.53 -1.88
C PRO A 29 11.82 -9.03 -2.76
N VAL A 30 12.04 -10.10 -3.54
CA VAL A 30 11.02 -10.70 -4.42
C VAL A 30 9.86 -11.30 -3.60
N ARG A 31 10.17 -11.97 -2.50
CA ARG A 31 9.15 -12.55 -1.60
C ARG A 31 8.34 -11.46 -0.91
N GLU A 32 9.01 -10.44 -0.39
CA GLU A 32 8.30 -9.33 0.27
C GLU A 32 7.49 -8.51 -0.73
N LEU A 33 7.98 -8.35 -1.97
CA LEU A 33 7.25 -7.66 -3.03
C LEU A 33 5.99 -8.43 -3.40
N SER A 34 6.09 -9.74 -3.68
CA SER A 34 4.93 -10.58 -4.00
C SER A 34 3.84 -10.55 -2.94
N LEU A 35 4.21 -10.62 -1.66
CA LEU A 35 3.29 -10.51 -0.53
C LEU A 35 2.65 -9.13 -0.43
N THR A 36 3.46 -8.07 -0.54
CA THR A 36 2.97 -6.69 -0.47
C THR A 36 2.02 -6.39 -1.62
N LEU A 37 2.31 -6.89 -2.82
CA LEU A 37 1.43 -6.79 -3.97
C LEU A 37 0.10 -7.50 -3.73
N GLY A 38 0.11 -8.70 -3.15
CA GLY A 38 -1.12 -9.42 -2.77
C GLY A 38 -1.96 -8.63 -1.77
N GLN A 39 -1.32 -8.07 -0.74
CA GLN A 39 -1.97 -7.21 0.25
C GLN A 39 -2.53 -5.92 -0.36
N LEU A 40 -1.81 -5.32 -1.31
CA LEU A 40 -2.22 -4.10 -2.03
C LEU A 40 -3.43 -4.36 -2.92
N VAL A 41 -3.42 -5.47 -3.67
CA VAL A 41 -4.57 -5.90 -4.48
C VAL A 41 -5.77 -6.18 -3.59
N ALA A 42 -5.60 -6.89 -2.47
CA ALA A 42 -6.66 -7.10 -1.49
C ALA A 42 -7.17 -5.80 -0.85
N CYS A 43 -6.37 -4.73 -0.85
CA CYS A 43 -6.77 -3.41 -0.38
C CYS A 43 -7.73 -2.68 -1.34
N SER A 44 -7.89 -3.14 -2.59
CA SER A 44 -8.85 -2.56 -3.54
C SER A 44 -10.30 -2.65 -3.05
N VAL A 45 -10.68 -3.76 -2.41
CA VAL A 45 -12.03 -3.97 -1.86
C VAL A 45 -12.38 -2.93 -0.77
N PRO A 46 -11.61 -2.77 0.32
CA PRO A 46 -11.94 -1.79 1.34
C PRO A 46 -11.81 -0.34 0.86
N LEU A 47 -11.02 -0.05 -0.18
CA LEU A 47 -10.93 1.30 -0.77
C LEU A 47 -12.28 1.76 -1.36
N VAL A 48 -13.03 0.83 -1.97
CA VAL A 48 -14.38 1.10 -2.52
C VAL A 48 -15.39 1.44 -1.41
N GLU A 49 -15.14 1.01 -0.17
CA GLU A 49 -16.01 1.31 0.97
C GLU A 49 -15.73 2.66 1.63
N VAL A 50 -14.62 3.33 1.29
CA VAL A 50 -14.22 4.62 1.87
C VAL A 50 -15.27 5.72 1.67
N PRO A 51 -15.87 5.94 0.48
CA PRO A 51 -16.95 6.91 0.32
C PRO A 51 -18.12 6.68 1.29
N ILE A 52 -18.55 5.42 1.46
CA ILE A 52 -19.64 5.06 2.37
C ILE A 52 -19.24 5.34 3.82
N GLN A 53 -18.00 5.01 4.20
CA GLN A 53 -17.48 5.28 5.54
C GLN A 53 -17.43 6.79 5.85
N LEU A 54 -17.03 7.61 4.88
CA LEU A 54 -17.04 9.07 5.02
C LEU A 54 -18.47 9.61 5.18
N GLN A 55 -19.42 9.13 4.36
CA GLN A 55 -20.83 9.55 4.42
C GLN A 55 -21.53 9.13 5.72
N THR A 56 -21.16 7.99 6.29
CA THR A 56 -21.74 7.45 7.54
C THR A 56 -21.07 7.98 8.81
N GLY A 57 -20.09 8.89 8.68
CA GLY A 57 -19.35 9.47 9.81
C GLY A 57 -18.29 8.56 10.41
N SER A 58 -17.94 7.47 9.73
CA SER A 58 -16.89 6.51 10.14
C SER A 58 -15.50 6.94 9.65
N GLU A 59 -15.14 8.22 9.85
CA GLU A 59 -13.92 8.83 9.31
C GLU A 59 -12.63 8.11 9.75
N ALA A 60 -12.58 7.62 11.00
CA ALA A 60 -11.42 6.89 11.51
C ALA A 60 -11.15 5.58 10.75
N LEU A 61 -12.21 4.88 10.34
CA LEU A 61 -12.10 3.65 9.54
C LEU A 61 -11.70 3.98 8.09
N ALA A 62 -12.28 5.03 7.52
CA ALA A 62 -11.92 5.52 6.18
C ALA A 62 -10.43 5.89 6.12
N MET A 63 -9.97 6.70 7.07
CA MET A 63 -8.58 7.13 7.13
C MET A 63 -7.64 5.96 7.43
N GLY A 64 -8.04 5.01 8.28
CA GLY A 64 -7.26 3.80 8.52
C GLY A 64 -7.04 2.98 7.22
N THR A 65 -8.07 2.90 6.38
CA THR A 65 -7.99 2.22 5.08
C THR A 65 -7.04 2.93 4.12
N VAL A 66 -7.13 4.27 4.04
CA VAL A 66 -6.25 5.09 3.19
C VAL A 66 -4.79 5.04 3.66
N VAL A 67 -4.55 5.09 4.96
CA VAL A 67 -3.20 4.95 5.54
C VAL A 67 -2.62 3.58 5.18
N ARG A 68 -3.38 2.50 5.37
CA ARG A 68 -2.93 1.15 4.99
C ARG A 68 -2.61 1.06 3.49
N PHE A 69 -3.45 1.63 2.63
CA PHE A 69 -3.19 1.68 1.19
C PHE A 69 -1.87 2.41 0.87
N THR A 70 -1.67 3.61 1.43
CA THR A 70 -0.46 4.40 1.16
C THR A 70 0.81 3.75 1.71
N GLU A 71 0.74 3.05 2.84
CA GLU A 71 1.84 2.26 3.39
C GLU A 71 2.22 1.09 2.46
N LEU A 72 1.24 0.33 1.99
CA LEU A 72 1.45 -0.78 1.05
C LEU A 72 2.04 -0.28 -0.27
N LEU A 73 1.46 0.77 -0.85
CA LEU A 73 1.96 1.39 -2.08
C LEU A 73 3.41 1.88 -1.91
N SER A 74 3.71 2.56 -0.80
CA SER A 74 5.06 3.02 -0.49
C SER A 74 6.06 1.87 -0.35
N ARG A 75 5.62 0.72 0.19
CA ARG A 75 6.45 -0.48 0.26
C ARG A 75 6.69 -1.10 -1.11
N VAL A 76 5.69 -1.17 -1.98
CA VAL A 76 5.86 -1.65 -3.36
C VAL A 76 6.87 -0.79 -4.11
N ILE A 77 6.73 0.55 -4.07
CA ILE A 77 7.64 1.49 -4.74
C ILE A 77 9.09 1.28 -4.29
N ARG A 78 9.30 1.04 -2.98
CA ARG A 78 10.63 0.79 -2.42
C ARG A 78 11.20 -0.59 -2.79
N LEU A 79 10.36 -1.61 -2.87
CA LEU A 79 10.77 -3.00 -3.14
C LEU A 79 11.02 -3.28 -4.61
N LEU A 80 10.29 -2.61 -5.52
CA LEU A 80 10.45 -2.75 -6.97
C LEU A 80 11.93 -2.67 -7.44
N PRO A 81 12.72 -1.64 -7.09
CA PRO A 81 14.12 -1.57 -7.51
C PRO A 81 15.05 -2.55 -6.78
N LEU A 82 14.61 -3.18 -5.69
CA LEU A 82 15.39 -4.21 -5.00
C LEU A 82 15.15 -5.61 -5.58
N ALA A 83 14.04 -5.79 -6.30
CA ALA A 83 13.67 -7.03 -6.96
C ALA A 83 14.20 -7.12 -8.40
N THR A 84 15.26 -6.39 -8.77
CA THR A 84 15.78 -6.21 -10.15
C THR A 84 16.17 -7.48 -10.90
N ASP A 85 16.32 -8.62 -10.22
CA ASP A 85 16.59 -9.93 -10.82
C ASP A 85 15.31 -10.75 -11.14
N SER A 86 14.14 -10.15 -11.01
CA SER A 86 12.86 -10.80 -11.34
C SER A 86 12.43 -10.52 -12.78
N ASP A 87 11.71 -11.47 -13.39
CA ASP A 87 11.06 -11.36 -14.71
C ASP A 87 9.95 -10.28 -14.79
N ILE A 88 9.99 -9.29 -13.91
CA ILE A 88 9.07 -8.15 -13.91
C ILE A 88 9.41 -7.25 -15.10
N ASP A 89 8.42 -7.07 -15.96
CA ASP A 89 8.48 -6.13 -17.07
C ASP A 89 8.47 -4.68 -16.56
N SER A 90 9.65 -4.06 -16.51
CA SER A 90 9.83 -2.68 -16.01
C SER A 90 9.02 -1.66 -16.79
N ASP A 91 8.75 -1.89 -18.07
CA ASP A 91 7.98 -0.97 -18.91
C ASP A 91 6.49 -1.03 -18.54
N LYS A 92 5.94 -2.23 -18.28
CA LYS A 92 4.57 -2.39 -17.79
C LYS A 92 4.38 -1.69 -16.44
N ILE A 93 5.32 -1.88 -15.52
CA ILE A 93 5.26 -1.23 -14.20
C ILE A 93 5.38 0.29 -14.32
N SER A 94 6.28 0.77 -15.17
CA SER A 94 6.45 2.21 -15.40
C SER A 94 5.19 2.84 -15.98
N ARG A 95 4.53 2.19 -16.94
CA ARG A 95 3.26 2.66 -17.50
C ARG A 95 2.14 2.67 -16.47
N PHE A 96 2.05 1.62 -15.65
CA PHE A 96 1.10 1.58 -14.54
C PHE A 96 1.32 2.71 -13.54
N ALA A 97 2.57 2.97 -13.16
CA ALA A 97 2.91 4.06 -12.26
C ALA A 97 2.55 5.43 -12.85
N LEU A 98 2.83 5.65 -14.14
CA LEU A 98 2.46 6.88 -14.84
C LEU A 98 0.95 7.07 -14.94
N ASP A 99 0.19 6.00 -15.15
CA ASP A 99 -1.28 6.04 -15.20
C ASP A 99 -1.90 6.28 -13.80
N LEU A 100 -1.32 5.73 -12.73
CA LEU A 100 -1.82 5.92 -11.36
C LEU A 100 -1.47 7.30 -10.77
N THR A 101 -0.34 7.89 -11.16
CA THR A 101 0.23 9.11 -10.57
C THR A 101 -0.73 10.31 -10.54
N PRO A 102 -1.46 10.66 -11.63
CA PRO A 102 -2.39 11.79 -11.63
C PRO A 102 -3.48 11.66 -10.55
N PHE A 103 -3.99 10.45 -10.32
CA PHE A 103 -5.03 10.21 -9.31
C PHE A 103 -4.49 10.30 -7.89
N LEU A 104 -3.24 9.90 -7.66
CA LEU A 104 -2.58 10.09 -6.36
C LEU A 104 -2.36 11.58 -6.06
N GLN A 105 -2.04 12.39 -7.08
CA GLN A 105 -1.90 13.84 -6.94
C GLN A 105 -3.25 14.50 -6.64
N GLN A 106 -4.29 14.13 -7.37
CA GLN A 106 -5.66 14.61 -7.10
C GLN A 106 -6.15 14.16 -5.73
N LEU A 107 -5.83 12.93 -5.30
CA LEU A 107 -6.23 12.41 -4.00
C LEU A 107 -5.59 13.24 -2.88
N ARG A 108 -4.30 13.57 -3.00
CA ARG A 108 -3.61 14.48 -2.08
C ARG A 108 -4.30 15.85 -2.03
N GLU A 109 -4.60 16.44 -3.19
CA GLU A 109 -5.26 17.74 -3.28
C GLU A 109 -6.67 17.72 -2.64
N ALA A 110 -7.43 16.65 -2.87
CA ALA A 110 -8.74 16.45 -2.26
C ALA A 110 -8.64 16.37 -0.73
N PHE A 111 -7.60 15.72 -0.18
CA PHE A 111 -7.33 15.73 1.26
C PHE A 111 -6.98 17.12 1.81
N GLU A 112 -6.23 17.93 1.07
CA GLU A 112 -5.84 19.29 1.50
C GLU A 112 -7.05 20.22 1.66
N ILE A 113 -8.05 20.07 0.78
CA ILE A 113 -9.30 20.86 0.83
C ILE A 113 -10.45 20.13 1.56
N GLN A 114 -10.19 18.94 2.11
CA GLN A 114 -11.18 18.11 2.82
C GLN A 114 -12.41 17.74 1.97
N ASP A 115 -12.23 17.53 0.68
CA ASP A 115 -13.29 17.12 -0.24
C ASP A 115 -13.54 15.60 -0.16
N GLY A 116 -14.38 15.20 0.80
CA GLY A 116 -14.72 13.79 1.03
C GLY A 116 -15.42 13.10 -0.14
N VAL A 117 -16.12 13.84 -1.00
CA VAL A 117 -16.77 13.29 -2.20
C VAL A 117 -15.71 12.95 -3.24
N LEU A 118 -14.81 13.89 -3.54
CA LEU A 118 -13.72 13.68 -4.49
C LEU A 118 -12.76 12.58 -4.01
N ILE A 119 -12.44 12.52 -2.71
CA ILE A 119 -11.65 11.43 -2.12
C ILE A 119 -12.33 10.08 -2.40
N GLY A 120 -13.64 9.99 -2.17
CA GLY A 120 -14.42 8.79 -2.44
C GLY A 120 -14.34 8.38 -3.91
N ASP A 121 -14.64 9.31 -4.81
CA ASP A 121 -14.69 9.06 -6.26
C ASP A 121 -13.33 8.58 -6.80
N LEU A 122 -12.23 9.23 -6.36
CA LEU A 122 -10.88 8.84 -6.76
C LEU A 122 -10.52 7.43 -6.26
N LEU A 123 -10.90 7.07 -5.04
CA LEU A 123 -10.60 5.75 -4.49
C LEU A 123 -11.44 4.65 -5.16
N GLU A 124 -12.74 4.89 -5.35
CA GLU A 124 -13.69 3.92 -5.89
C GLU A 124 -13.53 3.71 -7.39
N TYR A 125 -13.48 4.79 -8.18
CA TYR A 125 -13.57 4.70 -9.65
C TYR A 125 -12.22 4.77 -10.34
N GLU A 126 -11.20 5.38 -9.72
CA GLU A 126 -9.90 5.56 -10.37
C GLU A 126 -8.82 4.63 -9.82
N ILE A 127 -8.63 4.60 -8.50
CA ILE A 127 -7.50 3.90 -7.87
C ILE A 127 -7.80 2.41 -7.70
N ALA A 128 -8.92 2.03 -7.08
CA ALA A 128 -9.24 0.62 -6.82
C ALA A 128 -9.28 -0.24 -8.11
N PRO A 129 -9.89 0.20 -9.22
CA PRO A 129 -9.92 -0.58 -10.46
C PRO A 129 -8.54 -0.78 -11.08
N ARG A 130 -7.62 0.19 -10.93
CA ARG A 130 -6.24 0.07 -11.39
C ARG A 130 -5.45 -0.92 -10.52
N LEU A 131 -5.61 -0.87 -9.20
CA LEU A 131 -4.99 -1.86 -8.31
C LEU A 131 -5.45 -3.29 -8.63
N ALA A 132 -6.71 -3.48 -9.03
CA ALA A 132 -7.23 -4.79 -9.43
C ALA A 132 -6.57 -5.34 -10.71
N GLN A 133 -5.98 -4.49 -11.56
CA GLN A 133 -5.26 -4.89 -12.77
C GLN A 133 -3.81 -5.31 -12.51
N LEU A 134 -3.27 -4.95 -11.35
CA LEU A 134 -1.87 -5.18 -10.99
C LEU A 134 -1.40 -6.65 -11.15
N PRO A 135 -2.21 -7.69 -10.81
CA PRO A 135 -1.84 -9.08 -11.07
C PRO A 135 -1.49 -9.39 -12.53
N SER A 136 -2.19 -8.78 -13.49
CA SER A 136 -1.92 -8.99 -14.92
C SER A 136 -0.61 -8.38 -15.42
N LEU A 137 -0.01 -7.50 -14.62
CA LEU A 137 1.26 -6.85 -14.91
C LEU A 137 2.46 -7.65 -14.40
N MET A 138 2.22 -8.65 -13.56
CA MET A 138 3.24 -9.49 -12.95
C MET A 138 3.32 -10.85 -13.65
N PRO A 139 4.46 -11.56 -13.54
CA PRO A 139 4.54 -12.94 -13.99
C PRO A 139 3.49 -13.84 -13.31
N ASP A 140 3.06 -14.90 -13.98
CA ASP A 140 2.09 -15.85 -13.43
C ASP A 140 2.60 -16.44 -12.11
N GLY A 141 1.73 -16.48 -11.09
CA GLY A 141 2.09 -16.98 -9.76
C GLY A 141 3.03 -16.08 -8.96
N TYR A 142 3.36 -14.88 -9.47
CA TYR A 142 4.22 -13.94 -8.75
C TYR A 142 3.52 -13.37 -7.51
N ILE A 143 2.25 -12.98 -7.61
CA ILE A 143 1.51 -12.42 -6.47
C ILE A 143 1.12 -13.55 -5.50
N ARG A 144 1.50 -13.38 -4.23
CA ARG A 144 1.21 -14.35 -3.16
C ARG A 144 0.27 -13.73 -2.13
N THR A 145 -0.69 -14.51 -1.64
CA THR A 145 -1.44 -14.18 -0.44
C THR A 145 -0.70 -14.71 0.79
N GLU A 146 -0.96 -14.17 1.97
CA GLU A 146 -0.31 -14.64 3.22
C GLU A 146 -0.52 -16.14 3.48
N GLU A 147 -1.58 -16.74 2.95
CA GLU A 147 -1.83 -18.20 3.00
C GLU A 147 -0.85 -19.01 2.15
N SER A 148 -0.44 -18.50 0.99
CA SER A 148 0.49 -19.17 0.07
C SER A 148 1.97 -19.01 0.46
N ALA A 149 2.28 -18.31 1.55
CA ALA A 149 3.65 -18.03 2.00
C ALA A 149 4.10 -18.85 3.22
N LYS A 150 3.28 -19.82 3.64
CA LYS A 150 3.59 -20.81 4.69
C LYS A 150 4.06 -22.17 4.14
N GLU A 151 4.04 -22.35 2.82
CA GLU A 151 4.69 -23.46 2.10
C GLU A 151 6.05 -23.01 1.55
#